data_AF-A0A929CAC7-F1
#
_entry.id   AF-A0A929CAC7-F1
#
_cell.length_a   1.000
_cell.length_b   1.000
_cell.length_c   1.000
_cell.angle_alpha   90.00
_cell.angle_beta   90.00
_cell.angle_gamma   90.00
#
_symmetry.space_group_name_H-M   'P 1'
#
loop_
_entity.id
_entity.type
_entity.pdbx_description
1 polymer ?
#
loop_
_entity_poly.entity_id
_entity_poly.type
_entity_poly.pdbx_seq_one_letter_code
_entity_poly.pdbx_strand_id
1 'polypeptide(L)'
;MLRKTILISILLSFTAFAIAQDIENIFKDRSEVYFTFDVNTDTDLQSLSRAISIDNVTPEMQVFAYANRKGFSEFMNQGITYTILQHPGTLHHPRMLDVEGVKNIDSWDFYPTYDAYVDMMYQFEADFPELCDVFSIGTTNEGRELLVARITDNVSQSEGEPEFLYTSTMHGDETTGYVLMLRYIEYLLNGYGTNARLTNLVNETDIYINPLANPDGAYHGGNSSIYGAQRFNAMGVDLNRNYPDPEDGPHPDGNAWQTETVHFMNFAEEHNFVMSANLHGGTEVCNYPWDTWSTLAADNNWWVYVCREYADTVHANAPGGYMTGYNNGITNGYQWYSIAGGRQDYMNYFHQCREFTLEISDVKLIPASQLPAHWDYNYRSFLNYMEQCLFGVRGKITDSATGDAIVAEVFVLNHESDSSWVYSSLPGGNYHRLLFESFYSIRYSKEGYYSQTFDNVIVHEREATVQDVELVKIMFNIDEPLAETFSIYPNPVSGNYIKLKANQSIEDITVYSMNGELCHKSNAGGTNTAFVDVSKLNAGTYIIKIVLDGKLVQQKLIKH
;
A
#
# COMPACT_ATOMS: atom_id res chain seq x y z
N MET A 1 -42.42 11.86 42.27
CA MET A 1 -41.28 11.46 41.42
C MET A 1 -41.33 9.99 40.99
N LEU A 2 -41.75 9.02 41.83
CA LEU A 2 -41.72 7.59 41.48
C LEU A 2 -42.55 7.11 40.26
N ARG A 3 -43.70 7.76 39.94
CA ARG A 3 -44.58 7.33 38.84
C ARG A 3 -44.08 7.71 37.43
N LYS A 4 -43.25 8.75 37.28
CA LYS A 4 -42.68 9.15 35.98
C LYS A 4 -41.48 8.28 35.60
N THR A 5 -40.67 7.86 36.57
CA THR A 5 -39.52 6.97 36.34
C THR A 5 -39.96 5.58 35.89
N ILE A 6 -41.01 5.02 36.49
CA ILE A 6 -41.52 3.68 36.13
C ILE A 6 -42.12 3.65 34.71
N LEU A 7 -42.82 4.70 34.28
CA LEU A 7 -43.42 4.76 32.94
C LEU A 7 -42.34 4.86 31.83
N ILE A 8 -41.27 5.63 32.09
CA ILE A 8 -40.14 5.77 31.19
C ILE A 8 -39.37 4.43 31.09
N SER A 9 -39.13 3.74 32.21
CA SER A 9 -38.49 2.42 32.20
C SER A 9 -39.33 1.33 31.49
N ILE A 10 -40.66 1.40 31.57
CA ILE A 10 -41.55 0.48 30.84
C ILE A 10 -41.56 0.76 29.34
N LEU A 11 -41.56 2.03 28.91
CA LEU A 11 -41.48 2.37 27.48
C LEU A 11 -40.13 1.95 26.88
N LEU A 12 -39.02 2.23 27.56
CA LEU A 12 -37.66 1.83 27.15
C LEU A 12 -37.50 0.31 27.03
N SER A 13 -38.13 -0.46 27.93
CA SER A 13 -38.06 -1.93 27.87
C SER A 13 -38.93 -2.51 26.75
N PHE A 14 -40.08 -1.91 26.43
CA PHE A 14 -40.90 -2.32 25.28
C PHE A 14 -40.22 -2.03 23.93
N THR A 15 -39.58 -0.87 23.78
CA THR A 15 -38.85 -0.53 22.54
C THR A 15 -37.64 -1.44 22.34
N ALA A 16 -36.87 -1.71 23.40
CA ALA A 16 -35.73 -2.63 23.34
C ALA A 16 -36.18 -4.07 23.00
N PHE A 17 -37.31 -4.52 23.56
CA PHE A 17 -37.86 -5.85 23.27
C PHE A 17 -38.33 -5.98 21.80
N ALA A 18 -38.97 -4.94 21.25
CA ALA A 18 -39.39 -4.92 19.85
C ALA A 18 -38.19 -4.94 18.88
N ILE A 19 -37.15 -4.14 19.16
CA ILE A 19 -35.90 -4.13 18.37
C ILE A 19 -35.22 -5.51 18.39
N ALA A 20 -35.13 -6.13 19.58
CA ALA A 20 -34.53 -7.45 19.71
C ALA A 20 -35.30 -8.52 18.91
N GLN A 21 -36.63 -8.47 18.92
CA GLN A 21 -37.45 -9.41 18.16
C GLN A 21 -37.31 -9.21 16.64
N ASP A 22 -37.12 -7.97 16.18
CA ASP A 22 -36.91 -7.65 14.77
C ASP A 22 -35.54 -8.14 14.27
N ILE A 23 -34.47 -7.89 15.05
CA ILE A 23 -33.12 -8.38 14.76
C ILE A 23 -33.10 -9.90 14.62
N GLU A 24 -33.75 -10.63 15.53
CA GLU A 24 -33.82 -12.10 15.44
C GLU A 24 -34.53 -12.59 14.19
N ASN A 25 -35.58 -11.88 13.74
CA ASN A 25 -36.28 -12.23 12.50
C ASN A 25 -35.41 -11.93 11.26
N ILE A 26 -34.73 -10.78 11.25
CA ILE A 26 -33.90 -10.32 10.13
C ILE A 26 -32.70 -11.25 9.91
N PHE A 27 -32.01 -11.65 10.98
CA PHE A 27 -30.80 -12.47 10.93
C PHE A 27 -31.07 -13.96 11.21
N LYS A 28 -32.32 -14.41 11.04
CA LYS A 28 -32.69 -15.81 11.30
C LYS A 28 -31.94 -16.78 10.39
N ASP A 29 -31.86 -16.42 9.10
CA ASP A 29 -31.29 -17.25 8.03
C ASP A 29 -30.23 -16.46 7.23
N ARG A 30 -29.61 -15.44 7.85
CA ARG A 30 -28.66 -14.52 7.22
C ARG A 30 -27.53 -14.15 8.20
N SER A 31 -26.30 -14.09 7.72
CA SER A 31 -25.13 -13.57 8.46
C SER A 31 -24.96 -12.06 8.29
N GLU A 32 -25.39 -11.51 7.15
CA GLU A 32 -25.36 -10.10 6.83
C GLU A 32 -26.67 -9.61 6.18
N VAL A 33 -26.88 -8.29 6.20
CA VAL A 33 -28.01 -7.64 5.54
C VAL A 33 -27.54 -6.48 4.68
N TYR A 34 -28.16 -6.33 3.52
CA TYR A 34 -28.02 -5.18 2.64
C TYR A 34 -29.25 -4.30 2.75
N PHE A 35 -29.06 -3.00 2.97
CA PHE A 35 -30.15 -2.08 3.26
C PHE A 35 -29.79 -0.65 2.83
N THR A 36 -30.81 0.20 2.75
CA THR A 36 -30.67 1.61 2.42
C THR A 36 -31.38 2.50 3.43
N PHE A 37 -30.85 3.71 3.61
CA PHE A 37 -31.36 4.76 4.47
C PHE A 37 -30.87 6.11 3.97
N ASP A 38 -31.50 7.19 4.43
CA ASP A 38 -31.10 8.55 4.10
C ASP A 38 -30.38 9.19 5.28
N VAL A 39 -29.37 10.02 5.00
CA VAL A 39 -28.69 10.87 5.99
C VAL A 39 -28.84 12.34 5.63
N ASN A 40 -28.62 13.23 6.59
CA ASN A 40 -28.71 14.68 6.36
C ASN A 40 -27.34 15.36 6.25
N THR A 41 -26.29 14.76 6.80
CA THR A 41 -24.94 15.34 6.87
C THR A 41 -23.85 14.28 6.74
N ASP A 42 -22.67 14.69 6.27
CA ASP A 42 -21.48 13.82 6.17
C ASP A 42 -20.97 13.38 7.56
N THR A 43 -21.22 14.18 8.59
CA THR A 43 -20.88 13.83 9.98
C THR A 43 -21.70 12.65 10.48
N ASP A 44 -22.96 12.53 10.02
CA ASP A 44 -23.78 11.35 10.32
C ASP A 44 -23.13 10.09 9.71
N LEU A 45 -22.62 10.18 8.47
CA LEU A 45 -21.94 9.07 7.77
C LEU A 45 -20.71 8.56 8.51
N GLN A 46 -19.82 9.46 8.94
CA GLN A 46 -18.59 9.08 9.66
C GLN A 46 -18.88 8.38 11.00
N SER A 47 -19.98 8.75 11.67
CA SER A 47 -20.38 8.06 12.91
C SER A 47 -20.92 6.66 12.65
N LEU A 48 -21.62 6.47 11.52
CA LEU A 48 -22.24 5.21 11.14
C LEU A 48 -21.24 4.23 10.52
N SER A 49 -20.23 4.71 9.80
CA SER A 49 -19.22 3.87 9.13
C SER A 49 -18.41 2.99 10.09
N ARG A 50 -18.44 3.29 11.40
CA ARG A 50 -17.85 2.44 12.45
C ARG A 50 -18.71 1.24 12.84
N ALA A 51 -20.02 1.34 12.64
CA ALA A 51 -20.98 0.28 12.98
C ALA A 51 -21.38 -0.55 11.77
N ILE A 52 -21.42 0.07 10.58
CA ILE A 52 -21.90 -0.55 9.35
C ILE A 52 -20.89 -0.35 8.22
N SER A 53 -20.92 -1.26 7.26
CA SER A 53 -20.09 -1.16 6.06
C SER A 53 -20.85 -0.40 4.99
N ILE A 54 -20.42 0.84 4.73
CA ILE A 54 -20.98 1.66 3.65
C ILE A 54 -20.51 1.11 2.31
N ASP A 55 -21.47 0.91 1.40
CA ASP A 55 -21.27 0.42 0.04
C ASP A 55 -21.19 1.58 -0.95
N ASN A 56 -22.20 2.46 -0.93
CA ASN A 56 -22.29 3.60 -1.82
C ASN A 56 -23.11 4.73 -1.17
N VAL A 57 -22.74 5.97 -1.49
CA VAL A 57 -23.48 7.18 -1.15
C VAL A 57 -23.79 7.94 -2.44
N THR A 58 -25.09 8.16 -2.68
CA THR A 58 -25.58 8.93 -3.83
C THR A 58 -25.43 10.44 -3.61
N PRO A 59 -25.46 11.26 -4.69
CA PRO A 59 -25.52 12.73 -4.55
C PRO A 59 -26.70 13.25 -3.72
N GLU A 60 -27.80 12.48 -3.64
CA GLU A 60 -28.98 12.80 -2.85
C GLU A 60 -28.88 12.37 -1.37
N MET A 61 -27.70 11.92 -0.90
CA MET A 61 -27.45 11.46 0.47
C MET A 61 -28.23 10.19 0.87
N GLN A 62 -28.69 9.43 -0.11
CA GLN A 62 -29.10 8.05 0.09
C GLN A 62 -27.86 7.16 0.23
N VAL A 63 -27.85 6.33 1.27
CA VAL A 63 -26.77 5.43 1.63
C VAL A 63 -27.21 3.99 1.38
N PHE A 64 -26.32 3.20 0.80
CA PHE A 64 -26.43 1.75 0.70
C PHE A 64 -25.35 1.14 1.59
N ALA A 65 -25.72 0.14 2.38
CA ALA A 65 -24.81 -0.43 3.36
C ALA A 65 -25.07 -1.91 3.66
N TYR A 66 -24.02 -2.56 4.13
CA TYR A 66 -24.04 -3.89 4.71
C TYR A 66 -23.86 -3.81 6.22
N ALA A 67 -24.45 -4.75 6.93
CA ALA A 67 -24.18 -4.92 8.33
C ALA A 67 -24.30 -6.39 8.75
N ASN A 68 -23.37 -6.83 9.59
CA ASN A 68 -23.55 -8.07 10.36
C ASN A 68 -24.54 -7.80 11.51
N ARG A 69 -24.91 -8.85 12.25
CA ARG A 69 -25.89 -8.73 13.35
C ARG A 69 -25.51 -7.65 14.37
N LYS A 70 -24.23 -7.56 14.76
CA LYS A 70 -23.75 -6.59 15.75
C LYS A 70 -23.88 -5.18 15.20
N GLY A 71 -23.32 -4.93 14.02
CA GLY A 71 -23.35 -3.63 13.36
C GLY A 71 -24.76 -3.12 13.10
N PHE A 72 -25.65 -4.00 12.65
CA PHE A 72 -27.05 -3.64 12.40
C PHE A 72 -27.79 -3.31 13.71
N SER A 73 -27.47 -4.01 14.79
CA SER A 73 -28.03 -3.70 16.12
C SER A 73 -27.60 -2.30 16.58
N GLU A 74 -26.34 -1.94 16.35
CA GLU A 74 -25.79 -0.61 16.66
C GLU A 74 -26.43 0.48 15.79
N PHE A 75 -26.63 0.20 14.50
CA PHE A 75 -27.36 1.08 13.58
C PHE A 75 -28.82 1.30 14.02
N MET A 76 -29.55 0.25 14.37
CA MET A 76 -30.95 0.36 14.82
C MET A 76 -31.12 1.23 16.08
N ASN A 77 -30.10 1.27 16.95
CA ASN A 77 -30.12 2.12 18.14
C ASN A 77 -30.09 3.63 17.82
N GLN A 78 -29.70 4.00 16.59
CA GLN A 78 -29.75 5.39 16.12
C GLN A 78 -31.16 5.84 15.75
N GLY A 79 -32.12 4.91 15.60
CA GLY A 79 -33.51 5.22 15.26
C GLY A 79 -33.70 5.77 13.83
N ILE A 80 -32.74 5.53 12.94
CA ILE A 80 -32.79 5.91 11.53
C ILE A 80 -33.77 4.97 10.81
N THR A 81 -34.61 5.53 9.93
CA THR A 81 -35.51 4.72 9.11
C THR A 81 -34.73 4.07 7.98
N TYR A 82 -34.99 2.80 7.73
CA TYR A 82 -34.26 2.01 6.75
C TYR A 82 -35.19 1.11 5.95
N THR A 83 -34.70 0.66 4.80
CA THR A 83 -35.34 -0.36 3.96
C THR A 83 -34.35 -1.49 3.70
N ILE A 84 -34.71 -2.72 4.07
CA ILE A 84 -33.92 -3.91 3.72
C ILE A 84 -34.12 -4.20 2.23
N LEU A 85 -33.02 -4.42 1.53
CA LEU A 85 -32.98 -4.68 0.10
C LEU A 85 -32.71 -6.17 -0.18
N GLN A 86 -32.86 -6.56 -1.44
CA GLN A 86 -32.37 -7.85 -1.91
C GLN A 86 -30.84 -7.84 -1.88
N HIS A 87 -30.24 -8.95 -1.43
CA HIS A 87 -28.79 -9.09 -1.36
C HIS A 87 -28.14 -9.12 -2.76
N PRO A 88 -27.11 -8.31 -3.04
CA PRO A 88 -26.49 -8.26 -4.37
C PRO A 88 -25.95 -9.60 -4.88
N GLY A 89 -25.32 -10.40 -4.00
CA GLY A 89 -24.89 -11.77 -4.32
C GLY A 89 -26.02 -12.76 -4.69
N THR A 90 -27.30 -12.37 -4.61
CA THR A 90 -28.46 -13.20 -5.00
C THR A 90 -29.24 -12.68 -6.20
N LEU A 91 -28.79 -11.56 -6.82
CA LEU A 91 -29.52 -10.92 -7.93
C LEU A 91 -29.59 -11.80 -9.18
N HIS A 92 -28.52 -12.55 -9.45
CA HIS A 92 -28.40 -13.37 -10.65
C HIS A 92 -27.91 -14.78 -10.30
N HIS A 93 -28.40 -15.79 -11.01
CA HIS A 93 -27.84 -17.14 -10.93
C HIS A 93 -26.64 -17.24 -11.86
N PRO A 94 -25.41 -17.42 -11.34
CA PRO A 94 -24.20 -17.49 -12.15
C PRO A 94 -24.17 -18.78 -12.97
N ARG A 95 -23.63 -18.70 -14.19
CA ARG A 95 -23.22 -19.90 -14.93
C ARG A 95 -21.89 -20.36 -14.36
N MET A 96 -21.88 -21.52 -13.70
CA MET A 96 -20.67 -22.08 -13.10
C MET A 96 -19.88 -22.93 -14.12
N LEU A 97 -18.55 -22.87 -14.05
CA LEU A 97 -17.61 -23.78 -14.72
C LEU A 97 -16.98 -24.68 -13.66
N ASP A 98 -17.02 -26.00 -13.86
CA ASP A 98 -16.35 -26.97 -13.02
C ASP A 98 -14.96 -27.34 -13.55
N VAL A 99 -14.24 -28.18 -12.80
CA VAL A 99 -12.89 -28.66 -13.12
C VAL A 99 -12.82 -29.34 -14.49
N GLU A 100 -13.84 -30.13 -14.87
CA GLU A 100 -13.86 -30.81 -16.16
C GLU A 100 -13.95 -29.81 -17.33
N GLY A 101 -14.62 -28.67 -17.11
CA GLY A 101 -14.76 -27.58 -18.07
C GLY A 101 -13.50 -26.74 -18.29
N VAL A 102 -12.56 -26.68 -17.34
CA VAL A 102 -11.35 -25.82 -17.41
C VAL A 102 -10.53 -26.09 -18.67
N LYS A 103 -10.46 -27.33 -19.13
CA LYS A 103 -9.66 -27.71 -20.32
C LYS A 103 -10.29 -27.31 -21.66
N ASN A 104 -11.55 -26.87 -21.66
CA ASN A 104 -12.32 -26.54 -22.86
C ASN A 104 -13.03 -25.20 -22.71
N ILE A 105 -12.29 -24.16 -22.30
CA ILE A 105 -12.82 -22.80 -22.23
C ILE A 105 -12.88 -22.21 -23.64
N ASP A 106 -14.08 -22.20 -24.22
CA ASP A 106 -14.34 -21.59 -25.53
C ASP A 106 -14.73 -20.10 -25.41
N SER A 107 -15.21 -19.67 -24.23
CA SER A 107 -15.64 -18.30 -23.94
C SER A 107 -15.59 -18.00 -22.43
N TRP A 108 -15.26 -16.75 -22.10
CA TRP A 108 -15.16 -16.23 -20.73
C TRP A 108 -16.52 -15.78 -20.14
N ASP A 109 -17.57 -16.54 -20.39
CA ASP A 109 -18.94 -16.26 -19.95
C ASP A 109 -19.39 -17.21 -18.82
N PHE A 110 -18.53 -17.38 -17.81
CA PHE A 110 -18.75 -18.23 -16.65
C PHE A 110 -18.08 -17.66 -15.39
N TYR A 111 -18.46 -18.18 -14.23
CA TYR A 111 -17.72 -18.08 -12.98
C TYR A 111 -17.21 -19.48 -12.60
N PRO A 112 -15.96 -19.65 -12.14
CA PRO A 112 -15.47 -20.98 -11.77
C PRO A 112 -16.06 -21.44 -10.43
N THR A 113 -16.25 -22.75 -10.24
CA THR A 113 -16.31 -23.32 -8.88
C THR A 113 -14.97 -23.05 -8.17
N TYR A 114 -14.92 -23.12 -6.85
CA TYR A 114 -13.67 -22.87 -6.12
C TYR A 114 -12.56 -23.83 -6.59
N ASP A 115 -12.90 -25.11 -6.72
CA ASP A 115 -11.94 -26.13 -7.18
C ASP A 115 -11.50 -25.86 -8.64
N ALA A 116 -12.41 -25.40 -9.51
CA ALA A 116 -12.05 -25.02 -10.88
C ALA A 116 -11.14 -23.78 -10.92
N TYR A 117 -11.32 -22.84 -10.00
CA TYR A 117 -10.44 -21.68 -9.87
C TYR A 117 -9.03 -22.07 -9.45
N VAL A 118 -8.90 -22.93 -8.44
CA VAL A 118 -7.61 -23.46 -8.01
C VAL A 118 -6.93 -24.18 -9.18
N ASP A 119 -7.66 -25.04 -9.91
CA ASP A 119 -7.14 -25.72 -11.09
C ASP A 119 -6.74 -24.76 -12.20
N MET A 120 -7.52 -23.70 -12.48
CA MET A 120 -7.17 -22.68 -13.47
C MET A 120 -5.87 -21.96 -13.11
N MET A 121 -5.71 -21.54 -11.84
CA MET A 121 -4.51 -20.85 -11.39
C MET A 121 -3.27 -21.71 -11.60
N TYR A 122 -3.26 -22.96 -11.13
CA TYR A 122 -2.13 -23.87 -11.31
C TYR A 122 -1.94 -24.34 -12.75
N GLN A 123 -2.99 -24.32 -13.58
CA GLN A 123 -2.88 -24.60 -15.02
C GLN A 123 -2.10 -23.49 -15.73
N PHE A 124 -2.22 -22.22 -15.32
CA PHE A 124 -1.41 -21.12 -15.88
C PHE A 124 0.09 -21.35 -15.67
N GLU A 125 0.51 -21.71 -14.45
CA GLU A 125 1.90 -22.08 -14.16
C GLU A 125 2.33 -23.32 -14.97
N ALA A 126 1.49 -24.35 -15.05
CA ALA A 126 1.83 -25.57 -15.77
C ALA A 126 2.02 -25.36 -17.29
N ASP A 127 1.24 -24.45 -17.89
CA ASP A 127 1.32 -24.15 -19.32
C ASP A 127 2.43 -23.15 -19.66
N PHE A 128 2.79 -22.28 -18.71
CA PHE A 128 3.81 -21.22 -18.89
C PHE A 128 4.87 -21.21 -17.78
N PRO A 129 5.59 -22.32 -17.51
CA PRO A 129 6.46 -22.45 -16.34
C PRO A 129 7.73 -21.58 -16.38
N GLU A 130 8.06 -20.99 -17.54
CA GLU A 130 9.17 -20.03 -17.68
C GLU A 130 8.73 -18.59 -17.37
N LEU A 131 7.41 -18.32 -17.43
CA LEU A 131 6.85 -16.97 -17.30
C LEU A 131 5.96 -16.78 -16.07
N CYS A 132 5.44 -17.87 -15.49
CA CYS A 132 4.44 -17.82 -14.44
C CYS A 132 4.72 -18.81 -13.33
N ASP A 133 4.70 -18.33 -12.09
CA ASP A 133 4.64 -19.13 -10.87
C ASP A 133 3.40 -18.77 -10.04
N VAL A 134 2.70 -19.79 -9.54
CA VAL A 134 1.49 -19.61 -8.74
C VAL A 134 1.74 -20.12 -7.34
N PHE A 135 1.44 -19.27 -6.35
CA PHE A 135 1.64 -19.60 -4.95
C PHE A 135 0.49 -19.10 -4.09
N SER A 136 0.33 -19.73 -2.94
CA SER A 136 -0.59 -19.25 -1.91
C SER A 136 0.14 -18.31 -0.96
N ILE A 137 -0.43 -17.12 -0.71
CA ILE A 137 0.04 -16.23 0.37
C ILE A 137 -0.53 -16.63 1.74
N GLY A 138 -1.37 -17.67 1.78
CA GLY A 138 -1.97 -18.20 3.00
C GLY A 138 -3.37 -18.77 2.78
N THR A 139 -3.92 -19.38 3.83
CA THR A 139 -5.27 -19.95 3.83
C THR A 139 -6.22 -19.14 4.69
N THR A 140 -7.48 -19.05 4.27
CA THR A 140 -8.59 -18.39 4.99
C THR A 140 -9.10 -19.21 6.18
N ASN A 141 -10.07 -18.65 6.92
CA ASN A 141 -10.70 -19.31 8.06
C ASN A 141 -11.45 -20.59 7.72
N GLU A 142 -12.02 -20.69 6.51
CA GLU A 142 -12.64 -21.92 6.01
C GLU A 142 -11.69 -22.84 5.23
N GLY A 143 -10.39 -22.50 5.19
CA GLY A 143 -9.34 -23.34 4.62
C GLY A 143 -9.16 -23.20 3.11
N ARG A 144 -9.61 -22.09 2.51
CA ARG A 144 -9.39 -21.78 1.10
C ARG A 144 -8.07 -21.02 0.94
N GLU A 145 -7.31 -21.34 -0.10
CA GLU A 145 -6.07 -20.64 -0.46
C GLU A 145 -6.33 -19.26 -1.06
N LEU A 146 -5.49 -18.30 -0.69
CA LEU A 146 -5.34 -17.00 -1.35
C LEU A 146 -4.23 -17.11 -2.39
N LEU A 147 -4.59 -17.37 -3.64
CA LEU A 147 -3.63 -17.63 -4.71
C LEU A 147 -3.22 -16.35 -5.44
N VAL A 148 -1.93 -16.23 -5.73
CA VAL A 148 -1.32 -15.16 -6.53
C VAL A 148 -0.60 -15.80 -7.71
N ALA A 149 -0.85 -15.30 -8.91
CA ALA A 149 -0.02 -15.59 -10.07
C ALA A 149 1.02 -14.47 -10.20
N ARG A 150 2.30 -14.83 -10.16
CA ARG A 150 3.40 -13.95 -10.53
C ARG A 150 3.75 -14.20 -12.00
N ILE A 151 3.97 -13.13 -12.76
CA ILE A 151 4.23 -13.15 -14.19
C ILE A 151 5.42 -12.22 -14.48
N THR A 152 6.50 -12.77 -15.04
CA THR A 152 7.75 -12.07 -15.37
C THR A 152 8.48 -12.89 -16.45
N ASP A 153 9.40 -12.30 -17.21
CA ASP A 153 10.23 -13.05 -18.15
C ASP A 153 11.34 -13.88 -17.47
N ASN A 154 11.53 -13.71 -16.15
CA ASN A 154 12.49 -14.49 -15.37
C ASN A 154 11.98 -14.85 -13.96
N VAL A 155 11.18 -15.91 -13.86
CA VAL A 155 10.67 -16.43 -12.57
C VAL A 155 11.77 -16.83 -11.57
N SER A 156 12.99 -17.08 -12.06
CA SER A 156 14.09 -17.62 -11.24
C SER A 156 14.89 -16.57 -10.47
N GLN A 157 14.83 -15.30 -10.88
CA GLN A 157 15.66 -14.22 -10.32
C GLN A 157 14.88 -12.90 -10.29
N SER A 158 15.10 -12.09 -9.26
CA SER A 158 14.63 -10.70 -9.26
C SER A 158 15.62 -9.84 -10.05
N GLU A 159 15.12 -9.15 -11.07
CA GLU A 159 15.92 -8.32 -11.98
C GLU A 159 15.85 -6.82 -11.63
N GLY A 160 15.13 -6.49 -10.55
CA GLY A 160 14.99 -5.12 -10.07
C GLY A 160 14.03 -4.26 -10.88
N GLU A 161 13.12 -4.94 -11.58
CA GLU A 161 11.94 -4.39 -12.22
C GLU A 161 10.97 -3.82 -11.16
N PRO A 162 10.13 -2.84 -11.53
CA PRO A 162 9.02 -2.43 -10.66
C PRO A 162 8.07 -3.61 -10.44
N GLU A 163 7.71 -3.84 -9.18
CA GLU A 163 6.68 -4.81 -8.82
C GLU A 163 5.30 -4.15 -8.92
N PHE A 164 4.36 -4.81 -9.60
CA PHE A 164 2.98 -4.34 -9.75
C PHE A 164 1.99 -5.38 -9.19
N LEU A 165 0.95 -4.94 -8.48
CA LEU A 165 -0.07 -5.84 -7.92
C LEU A 165 -1.50 -5.52 -8.39
N TYR A 166 -2.19 -6.48 -9.01
CA TYR A 166 -3.65 -6.44 -9.13
C TYR A 166 -4.30 -7.41 -8.16
N THR A 167 -5.36 -6.97 -7.51
CA THR A 167 -6.20 -7.83 -6.66
C THR A 167 -7.68 -7.60 -6.92
N SER A 168 -8.53 -8.57 -6.62
CA SER A 168 -9.98 -8.38 -6.75
C SER A 168 -10.77 -9.15 -5.70
N THR A 169 -12.03 -8.75 -5.53
CA THR A 169 -13.03 -9.50 -4.77
C THR A 169 -12.59 -9.70 -3.32
N MET A 170 -12.10 -8.63 -2.69
CA MET A 170 -11.93 -8.59 -1.23
C MET A 170 -13.28 -8.49 -0.51
N HIS A 171 -14.28 -7.93 -1.19
CA HIS A 171 -15.68 -8.18 -0.88
C HIS A 171 -16.15 -9.38 -1.71
N GLY A 172 -16.60 -10.44 -1.06
CA GLY A 172 -16.86 -11.71 -1.73
C GLY A 172 -17.98 -11.66 -2.77
N ASP A 173 -18.92 -10.72 -2.67
CA ASP A 173 -20.03 -10.54 -3.60
C ASP A 173 -19.73 -9.62 -4.78
N GLU A 174 -18.55 -9.00 -4.83
CA GLU A 174 -18.06 -8.13 -5.91
C GLU A 174 -17.22 -8.94 -6.91
N THR A 175 -17.91 -9.66 -7.80
CA THR A 175 -17.36 -10.84 -8.51
C THR A 175 -16.96 -10.59 -9.96
N THR A 176 -17.27 -9.43 -10.52
CA THR A 176 -16.89 -9.10 -11.91
C THR A 176 -15.37 -9.08 -12.07
N GLY A 177 -14.66 -8.39 -11.18
CA GLY A 177 -13.20 -8.28 -11.23
C GLY A 177 -12.48 -9.63 -11.10
N TYR A 178 -13.02 -10.57 -10.33
CA TYR A 178 -12.49 -11.93 -10.20
C TYR A 178 -12.27 -12.63 -11.54
N VAL A 179 -13.29 -12.67 -12.40
CA VAL A 179 -13.16 -13.31 -13.71
C VAL A 179 -12.30 -12.49 -14.66
N LEU A 180 -12.36 -11.15 -14.58
CA LEU A 180 -11.51 -10.30 -15.42
C LEU A 180 -10.02 -10.47 -15.10
N MET A 181 -9.65 -10.69 -13.83
CA MET A 181 -8.27 -10.94 -13.43
C MET A 181 -7.78 -12.32 -13.88
N LEU A 182 -8.61 -13.37 -13.82
CA LEU A 182 -8.28 -14.67 -14.41
C LEU A 182 -8.03 -14.56 -15.92
N ARG A 183 -8.88 -13.81 -16.63
CA ARG A 183 -8.70 -13.55 -18.06
C ARG A 183 -7.48 -12.68 -18.36
N TYR A 184 -7.13 -11.76 -17.45
CA TYR A 184 -5.95 -10.91 -17.60
C TYR A 184 -4.66 -11.72 -17.50
N ILE A 185 -4.58 -12.68 -16.57
CA ILE A 185 -3.46 -13.65 -16.49
C ILE A 185 -3.32 -14.40 -17.83
N GLU A 186 -4.40 -15.03 -18.30
CA GLU A 186 -4.39 -15.74 -19.60
C GLU A 186 -3.93 -14.85 -20.75
N TYR A 187 -4.42 -13.61 -20.79
CA TYR A 187 -4.14 -12.65 -21.86
C TYR A 187 -2.68 -12.21 -21.90
N LEU A 188 -2.05 -11.96 -20.74
CA LEU A 188 -0.63 -11.63 -20.64
C LEU A 188 0.23 -12.81 -21.11
N LEU A 189 -0.04 -14.02 -20.62
CA LEU A 189 0.74 -15.22 -20.92
C LEU A 189 0.65 -15.62 -22.40
N ASN A 190 -0.56 -15.69 -22.97
CA ASN A 190 -0.74 -16.02 -24.39
C ASN A 190 -0.23 -14.91 -25.32
N GLY A 191 -0.18 -13.68 -24.84
CA GLY A 191 0.32 -12.52 -25.57
C GLY A 191 1.84 -12.43 -25.66
N TYR A 192 2.55 -13.07 -24.75
CA TYR A 192 4.00 -13.03 -24.69
C TYR A 192 4.65 -13.62 -25.95
N GLY A 193 5.67 -12.95 -26.49
CA GLY A 193 6.35 -13.34 -27.73
C GLY A 193 5.56 -13.12 -29.02
N THR A 194 4.26 -12.80 -28.96
CA THR A 194 3.42 -12.56 -30.14
C THR A 194 2.91 -11.12 -30.23
N ASN A 195 2.66 -10.47 -29.09
CA ASN A 195 2.28 -9.08 -28.97
C ASN A 195 3.41 -8.27 -28.32
N ALA A 196 3.98 -7.33 -29.07
CA ALA A 196 5.13 -6.53 -28.60
C ALA A 196 4.82 -5.71 -27.35
N ARG A 197 3.59 -5.20 -27.21
CA ARG A 197 3.17 -4.43 -26.03
C ARG A 197 3.18 -5.31 -24.78
N LEU A 198 2.61 -6.51 -24.88
CA LEU A 198 2.52 -7.46 -23.76
C LEU A 198 3.89 -8.05 -23.43
N THR A 199 4.69 -8.36 -24.45
CA THR A 199 6.07 -8.85 -24.28
C THR A 199 6.90 -7.82 -23.53
N ASN A 200 6.85 -6.54 -23.92
CA ASN A 200 7.58 -5.49 -23.23
C ASN A 200 7.08 -5.30 -21.79
N LEU A 201 5.78 -5.47 -21.54
CA LEU A 201 5.24 -5.30 -20.19
C LEU A 201 5.70 -6.42 -19.24
N VAL A 202 5.77 -7.65 -19.72
CA VAL A 202 6.27 -8.81 -18.95
C VAL A 202 7.80 -8.77 -18.77
N ASN A 203 8.54 -8.20 -19.72
CA ASN A 203 10.01 -8.04 -19.65
C ASN A 203 10.51 -6.83 -18.82
N GLU A 204 9.60 -5.99 -18.34
CA GLU A 204 9.98 -4.74 -17.66
C GLU A 204 9.25 -4.55 -16.33
N THR A 205 8.42 -5.51 -15.92
CA THR A 205 7.58 -5.44 -14.71
C THR A 205 7.46 -6.84 -14.11
N ASP A 206 7.63 -6.94 -12.80
CA ASP A 206 7.31 -8.15 -12.04
C ASP A 206 5.83 -8.08 -11.62
N ILE A 207 4.96 -8.82 -12.31
CA ILE A 207 3.50 -8.64 -12.24
C ILE A 207 2.89 -9.67 -11.31
N TYR A 208 2.12 -9.22 -10.31
CA TYR A 208 1.40 -10.07 -9.36
C TYR A 208 -0.10 -9.88 -9.51
N ILE A 209 -0.85 -10.98 -9.63
CA ILE A 209 -2.31 -10.94 -9.79
C ILE A 209 -2.97 -11.91 -8.82
N ASN A 210 -3.82 -11.38 -7.93
CA ASN A 210 -4.74 -12.14 -7.08
C ASN A 210 -6.18 -11.95 -7.57
N PRO A 211 -6.80 -12.95 -8.22
CA PRO A 211 -8.17 -12.81 -8.67
C PRO A 211 -9.21 -12.80 -7.54
N LEU A 212 -8.93 -13.40 -6.39
CA LEU A 212 -9.91 -13.65 -5.34
C LEU A 212 -9.31 -13.49 -3.94
N ALA A 213 -9.49 -12.30 -3.36
CA ALA A 213 -8.94 -11.95 -2.05
C ALA A 213 -9.82 -12.40 -0.87
N ASN A 214 -11.09 -12.70 -1.11
CA ASN A 214 -12.03 -13.20 -0.10
C ASN A 214 -12.83 -14.42 -0.64
N PRO A 215 -12.18 -15.58 -0.79
CA PRO A 215 -12.84 -16.79 -1.28
C PRO A 215 -13.92 -17.30 -0.33
N ASP A 216 -13.84 -16.99 0.98
CA ASP A 216 -14.86 -17.39 1.95
C ASP A 216 -16.17 -16.63 1.78
N GLY A 217 -16.10 -15.31 1.54
CA GLY A 217 -17.27 -14.52 1.16
C GLY A 217 -17.85 -14.95 -0.19
N ALA A 218 -17.00 -15.14 -1.20
CA ALA A 218 -17.44 -15.50 -2.54
C ALA A 218 -18.12 -16.88 -2.62
N TYR A 219 -17.58 -17.87 -1.91
CA TYR A 219 -18.12 -19.23 -1.84
C TYR A 219 -18.81 -19.54 -0.51
N HIS A 220 -19.50 -18.54 0.06
CA HIS A 220 -20.21 -18.67 1.34
C HIS A 220 -21.17 -19.87 1.39
N GLY A 221 -21.84 -20.16 0.27
CA GLY A 221 -22.76 -21.31 0.14
C GLY A 221 -22.07 -22.66 -0.11
N GLY A 222 -20.74 -22.69 -0.19
CA GLY A 222 -19.92 -23.85 -0.54
C GLY A 222 -19.21 -23.71 -1.90
N ASN A 223 -18.22 -24.56 -2.15
CA ASN A 223 -17.30 -24.45 -3.29
C ASN A 223 -17.95 -24.55 -4.68
N SER A 224 -19.20 -25.03 -4.78
CA SER A 224 -19.86 -25.30 -6.06
C SER A 224 -20.50 -24.08 -6.73
N SER A 225 -20.70 -22.96 -6.02
CA SER A 225 -21.36 -21.79 -6.59
C SER A 225 -21.03 -20.51 -5.82
N ILE A 226 -20.91 -19.40 -6.54
CA ILE A 226 -20.87 -18.05 -5.95
C ILE A 226 -22.27 -17.44 -5.75
N TYR A 227 -23.34 -18.20 -6.05
CA TYR A 227 -24.69 -17.73 -5.76
C TYR A 227 -24.91 -17.58 -4.25
N GLY A 228 -25.32 -16.39 -3.82
CA GLY A 228 -25.39 -16.06 -2.40
C GLY A 228 -24.04 -15.68 -1.79
N ALA A 229 -23.06 -15.30 -2.62
CA ALA A 229 -21.84 -14.65 -2.16
C ALA A 229 -22.14 -13.48 -1.22
N GLN A 230 -21.25 -13.28 -0.26
CA GLN A 230 -21.35 -12.30 0.81
C GLN A 230 -20.20 -11.30 0.74
N ARG A 231 -20.48 -10.06 1.18
CA ARG A 231 -19.49 -9.00 1.25
C ARG A 231 -18.39 -9.35 2.25
N PHE A 232 -18.77 -9.69 3.48
CA PHE A 232 -17.82 -9.92 4.56
C PHE A 232 -17.02 -11.22 4.39
N ASN A 233 -15.92 -11.35 5.12
CA ASN A 233 -15.21 -12.62 5.24
C ASN A 233 -15.98 -13.64 6.11
N ALA A 234 -15.42 -14.84 6.32
CA ALA A 234 -16.04 -15.89 7.15
C ALA A 234 -16.41 -15.45 8.58
N MET A 235 -15.71 -14.44 9.11
CA MET A 235 -15.93 -13.90 10.46
C MET A 235 -16.92 -12.74 10.49
N GLY A 236 -17.51 -12.36 9.35
CA GLY A 236 -18.46 -11.26 9.26
C GLY A 236 -17.80 -9.88 9.39
N VAL A 237 -16.52 -9.76 9.02
CA VAL A 237 -15.75 -8.51 9.02
C VAL A 237 -15.53 -8.00 7.59
N ASP A 238 -15.62 -6.69 7.42
CA ASP A 238 -15.27 -6.01 6.17
C ASP A 238 -13.75 -5.91 6.06
N LEU A 239 -13.17 -6.64 5.09
CA LEU A 239 -11.72 -6.63 4.88
C LEU A 239 -11.20 -5.24 4.49
N ASN A 240 -12.01 -4.39 3.85
CA ASN A 240 -11.64 -3.03 3.45
C ASN A 240 -11.97 -1.98 4.54
N ARG A 241 -12.16 -2.43 5.79
CA ARG A 241 -12.16 -1.58 7.00
C ARG A 241 -11.18 -2.07 8.06
N ASN A 242 -10.44 -3.14 7.75
CA ASN A 242 -9.69 -3.90 8.73
C ASN A 242 -8.16 -3.66 8.66
N TYR A 243 -7.69 -2.75 7.81
CA TYR A 243 -6.26 -2.39 7.75
C TYR A 243 -5.91 -1.30 8.77
N PRO A 244 -4.62 -1.14 9.12
CA PRO A 244 -4.13 0.04 9.82
C PRO A 244 -4.45 1.31 9.04
N ASP A 245 -4.87 2.33 9.76
CA ASP A 245 -5.25 3.62 9.23
C ASP A 245 -4.30 4.71 9.73
N PRO A 246 -3.85 5.65 8.88
CA PRO A 246 -2.91 6.68 9.30
C PRO A 246 -3.54 7.77 10.19
N GLU A 247 -4.88 7.85 10.27
CA GLU A 247 -5.60 8.74 11.19
C GLU A 247 -6.13 7.99 12.43
N ASP A 248 -6.85 6.88 12.20
CA ASP A 248 -7.60 6.17 13.23
C ASP A 248 -6.85 4.99 13.87
N GLY A 249 -5.61 4.71 13.42
CA GLY A 249 -4.69 3.75 14.04
C GLY A 249 -4.88 2.30 13.57
N PRO A 250 -4.36 1.30 14.31
CA PRO A 250 -4.21 -0.07 13.79
C PRO A 250 -5.51 -0.85 13.58
N HIS A 251 -6.59 -0.53 14.29
CA HIS A 251 -7.86 -1.27 14.26
C HIS A 251 -9.06 -0.30 14.25
N PRO A 252 -9.26 0.45 13.17
CA PRO A 252 -10.29 1.50 13.11
C PRO A 252 -11.72 0.93 13.19
N ASP A 253 -11.92 -0.30 12.72
CA ASP A 253 -13.19 -1.05 12.83
C ASP A 253 -13.41 -1.71 14.21
N GLY A 254 -12.42 -1.63 15.10
CA GLY A 254 -12.46 -2.24 16.43
C GLY A 254 -12.37 -3.78 16.44
N ASN A 255 -12.05 -4.41 15.31
CA ASN A 255 -11.82 -5.86 15.24
C ASN A 255 -10.32 -6.18 15.21
N ALA A 256 -9.96 -7.41 15.56
CA ALA A 256 -8.63 -7.91 15.27
C ALA A 256 -8.41 -7.96 13.74
N TRP A 257 -7.16 -7.93 13.29
CA TRP A 257 -6.86 -8.19 11.89
C TRP A 257 -7.31 -9.60 11.51
N GLN A 258 -8.04 -9.69 10.40
CA GLN A 258 -8.55 -10.93 9.86
C GLN A 258 -7.44 -11.73 9.19
N THR A 259 -7.66 -13.03 9.01
CA THR A 259 -6.68 -13.94 8.41
C THR A 259 -6.24 -13.45 7.03
N GLU A 260 -7.19 -13.04 6.19
CA GLU A 260 -6.94 -12.52 4.85
C GLU A 260 -6.13 -11.22 4.90
N THR A 261 -6.53 -10.27 5.77
CA THR A 261 -5.81 -9.00 5.98
C THR A 261 -4.38 -9.24 6.42
N VAL A 262 -4.13 -10.17 7.35
CA VAL A 262 -2.77 -10.50 7.82
C VAL A 262 -1.90 -11.03 6.68
N HIS A 263 -2.43 -11.94 5.85
CA HIS A 263 -1.67 -12.48 4.72
C HIS A 263 -1.32 -11.41 3.70
N PHE A 264 -2.26 -10.51 3.37
CA PHE A 264 -1.97 -9.39 2.46
C PHE A 264 -1.04 -8.34 3.06
N MET A 265 -1.11 -8.06 4.36
CA MET A 265 -0.14 -7.18 5.02
C MET A 265 1.27 -7.79 4.98
N ASN A 266 1.42 -9.09 5.31
CA ASN A 266 2.71 -9.76 5.21
C ASN A 266 3.24 -9.75 3.77
N PHE A 267 2.37 -9.98 2.79
CA PHE A 267 2.73 -9.93 1.38
C PHE A 267 3.21 -8.53 0.96
N ALA A 268 2.56 -7.46 1.43
CA ALA A 268 3.02 -6.10 1.19
C ALA A 268 4.38 -5.79 1.87
N GLU A 269 4.63 -6.32 3.08
CA GLU A 269 5.92 -6.16 3.79
C GLU A 269 7.08 -6.94 3.15
N GLU A 270 6.79 -8.04 2.45
CA GLU A 270 7.78 -8.88 1.77
C GLU A 270 8.17 -8.35 0.39
N HIS A 271 7.42 -7.38 -0.13
CA HIS A 271 7.51 -6.88 -1.50
C HIS A 271 7.76 -5.36 -1.55
N ASN A 272 8.21 -4.86 -2.70
CA ASN A 272 8.38 -3.42 -2.94
C ASN A 272 7.46 -2.97 -4.08
N PHE A 273 6.15 -3.18 -3.90
CA PHE A 273 5.16 -2.80 -4.91
C PHE A 273 5.19 -1.30 -5.22
N VAL A 274 5.44 -0.97 -6.49
CA VAL A 274 5.46 0.42 -6.98
C VAL A 274 4.03 0.94 -7.19
N MET A 275 3.18 0.12 -7.81
CA MET A 275 1.74 0.39 -7.94
C MET A 275 0.92 -0.86 -7.64
N SER A 276 -0.33 -0.62 -7.29
CA SER A 276 -1.32 -1.67 -7.12
C SER A 276 -2.71 -1.21 -7.52
N ALA A 277 -3.64 -2.13 -7.71
CA ALA A 277 -5.06 -1.79 -7.62
C ALA A 277 -5.86 -2.92 -6.98
N ASN A 278 -6.90 -2.52 -6.24
CA ASN A 278 -7.90 -3.43 -5.72
C ASN A 278 -9.23 -3.20 -6.48
N LEU A 279 -9.76 -4.25 -7.08
CA LEU A 279 -10.96 -4.19 -7.91
C LEU A 279 -12.21 -4.51 -7.09
N HIS A 280 -13.20 -3.64 -7.22
CA HIS A 280 -14.48 -3.64 -6.52
C HIS A 280 -15.67 -3.60 -7.51
N GLY A 281 -16.88 -3.69 -6.96
CA GLY A 281 -18.12 -3.47 -7.67
C GLY A 281 -19.23 -2.92 -6.77
N GLY A 282 -20.23 -2.29 -7.39
CA GLY A 282 -21.30 -1.53 -6.72
C GLY A 282 -21.46 -0.13 -7.29
N THR A 283 -20.47 0.34 -8.05
CA THR A 283 -20.49 1.55 -8.88
C THR A 283 -19.47 1.40 -10.01
N GLU A 284 -19.28 2.45 -10.82
CA GLU A 284 -18.31 2.49 -11.91
C GLU A 284 -17.46 3.77 -11.85
N VAL A 285 -16.33 3.70 -11.13
CA VAL A 285 -15.43 4.83 -10.90
C VAL A 285 -14.00 4.38 -10.54
N CYS A 286 -13.00 5.14 -10.96
CA CYS A 286 -11.65 5.10 -10.40
C CYS A 286 -11.61 5.95 -9.12
N ASN A 287 -11.57 5.30 -7.96
CA ASN A 287 -11.48 5.95 -6.65
C ASN A 287 -10.01 6.04 -6.21
N TYR A 288 -9.49 7.26 -6.01
CA TYR A 288 -8.08 7.48 -5.67
C TYR A 288 -7.88 8.14 -4.30
N PRO A 289 -6.68 7.98 -3.69
CA PRO A 289 -6.39 8.47 -2.35
C PRO A 289 -6.63 9.97 -2.14
N TRP A 290 -6.91 10.40 -0.90
CA TRP A 290 -7.11 9.56 0.29
C TRP A 290 -8.57 9.18 0.47
N ASP A 291 -8.81 8.01 1.06
CA ASP A 291 -10.13 7.61 1.57
C ASP A 291 -10.39 8.20 2.97
N THR A 292 -9.38 8.22 3.85
CA THR A 292 -9.52 8.69 5.23
C THR A 292 -9.40 10.20 5.38
N TRP A 293 -8.50 10.84 4.64
CA TRP A 293 -8.19 12.27 4.81
C TRP A 293 -8.89 13.19 3.83
N SER A 294 -9.36 14.33 4.35
CA SER A 294 -9.90 15.43 3.52
C SER A 294 -8.86 16.21 2.72
N THR A 295 -7.58 16.12 3.11
CA THR A 295 -6.47 16.71 2.37
C THR A 295 -6.18 15.89 1.13
N LEU A 296 -5.72 16.52 0.06
CA LEU A 296 -5.31 15.82 -1.15
C LEU A 296 -3.91 15.22 -0.97
N ALA A 297 -3.66 14.06 -1.59
CA ALA A 297 -2.32 13.47 -1.64
C ALA A 297 -1.33 14.38 -2.37
N ALA A 298 -0.04 14.30 -2.01
CA ALA A 298 1.03 15.06 -2.68
C ALA A 298 1.02 14.86 -4.21
N ASP A 299 0.76 13.63 -4.66
CA ASP A 299 0.71 13.24 -6.06
C ASP A 299 -0.68 13.43 -6.72
N ASN A 300 -1.56 14.30 -6.19
CA ASN A 300 -2.93 14.45 -6.67
C ASN A 300 -3.04 14.70 -8.19
N ASN A 301 -2.15 15.50 -8.79
CA ASN A 301 -2.18 15.73 -10.24
C ASN A 301 -1.89 14.45 -11.03
N TRP A 302 -0.95 13.63 -10.55
CA TRP A 302 -0.65 12.33 -11.13
C TRP A 302 -1.82 11.36 -10.96
N TRP A 303 -2.47 11.35 -9.78
CA TRP A 303 -3.66 10.54 -9.54
C TRP A 303 -4.81 10.88 -10.48
N VAL A 304 -5.14 12.17 -10.62
CA VAL A 304 -6.18 12.62 -11.53
C VAL A 304 -5.84 12.23 -12.97
N TYR A 305 -4.59 12.41 -13.39
CA TYR A 305 -4.13 12.02 -14.73
C TYR A 305 -4.32 10.53 -15.00
N VAL A 306 -3.80 9.65 -14.13
CA VAL A 306 -3.87 8.20 -14.32
C VAL A 306 -5.30 7.68 -14.25
N CYS A 307 -6.13 8.20 -13.34
CA CYS A 307 -7.54 7.83 -13.28
C CYS A 307 -8.30 8.29 -14.54
N ARG A 308 -7.96 9.47 -15.08
CA ARG A 308 -8.52 9.93 -16.36
C ARG A 308 -8.09 9.06 -17.52
N GLU A 309 -6.82 8.68 -17.59
CA GLU A 309 -6.33 7.78 -18.63
C GLU A 309 -7.10 6.44 -18.62
N TYR A 310 -7.37 5.89 -17.44
CA TYR A 310 -8.19 4.70 -17.28
C TYR A 310 -9.62 4.92 -17.81
N ALA A 311 -10.33 5.92 -17.26
CA ALA A 311 -11.74 6.19 -17.57
C ALA A 311 -11.96 6.58 -19.03
N ASP A 312 -11.12 7.45 -19.59
CA ASP A 312 -11.24 7.92 -20.97
C ASP A 312 -10.98 6.78 -21.97
N THR A 313 -10.03 5.88 -21.65
CA THR A 313 -9.78 4.68 -22.46
C THR A 313 -10.99 3.74 -22.43
N VAL A 314 -11.63 3.59 -21.26
CA VAL A 314 -12.88 2.84 -21.14
C VAL A 314 -13.97 3.48 -21.99
N HIS A 315 -14.19 4.80 -21.90
CA HIS A 315 -15.24 5.50 -22.66
C HIS A 315 -15.07 5.36 -24.17
N ALA A 316 -13.83 5.25 -24.64
CA ALA A 316 -13.55 5.02 -26.06
C ALA A 316 -13.89 3.60 -26.54
N ASN A 317 -14.00 2.61 -25.63
CA ASN A 317 -14.15 1.20 -25.96
C ASN A 317 -15.44 0.56 -25.42
N ALA A 318 -16.16 1.24 -24.53
CA ALA A 318 -17.38 0.77 -23.89
C ALA A 318 -18.64 1.46 -24.45
N PRO A 319 -19.85 0.90 -24.22
CA PRO A 319 -21.10 1.59 -24.46
C PRO A 319 -21.18 2.90 -23.68
N GLY A 320 -21.87 3.89 -24.24
CA GLY A 320 -22.12 5.15 -23.56
C GLY A 320 -22.83 4.94 -22.21
N GLY A 321 -22.30 5.56 -21.17
CA GLY A 321 -22.79 5.46 -19.79
C GLY A 321 -21.92 4.60 -18.87
N TYR A 322 -21.10 3.70 -19.41
CA TYR A 322 -20.19 2.89 -18.61
C TYR A 322 -19.02 3.72 -18.05
N MET A 323 -18.67 3.55 -16.77
CA MET A 323 -17.61 4.30 -16.06
C MET A 323 -17.86 5.82 -16.05
N THR A 324 -19.13 6.25 -15.92
CA THR A 324 -19.48 7.69 -15.90
C THR A 324 -19.82 8.25 -14.52
N GLY A 325 -19.62 7.46 -13.46
CA GLY A 325 -19.90 7.87 -12.08
C GLY A 325 -19.14 9.13 -11.64
N TYR A 326 -19.75 9.91 -10.75
CA TYR A 326 -19.15 11.10 -10.11
C TYR A 326 -18.59 12.11 -11.14
N ASN A 327 -17.29 12.36 -11.13
CA ASN A 327 -16.63 13.27 -12.05
C ASN A 327 -16.31 12.55 -13.37
N ASN A 328 -17.30 11.96 -14.03
CA ASN A 328 -17.14 11.21 -15.29
C ASN A 328 -16.08 10.10 -15.18
N GLY A 329 -16.24 9.20 -14.20
CA GLY A 329 -15.43 8.00 -14.03
C GLY A 329 -14.26 8.10 -13.05
N ILE A 330 -14.10 9.24 -12.34
CA ILE A 330 -13.07 9.38 -11.29
C ILE A 330 -13.65 10.03 -10.03
N THR A 331 -13.10 9.71 -8.87
CA THR A 331 -13.38 10.40 -7.61
C THR A 331 -12.20 10.29 -6.64
N ASN A 332 -12.00 11.31 -5.81
CA ASN A 332 -11.21 11.16 -4.59
C ASN A 332 -12.07 10.42 -3.56
N GLY A 333 -11.46 9.51 -2.81
CA GLY A 333 -12.11 8.69 -1.77
C GLY A 333 -12.91 9.48 -0.77
N TYR A 334 -12.24 10.38 -0.05
CA TYR A 334 -12.86 11.20 0.98
C TYR A 334 -14.01 12.07 0.42
N GLN A 335 -13.87 12.59 -0.80
CA GLN A 335 -14.91 13.38 -1.46
C GLN A 335 -16.15 12.56 -1.84
N TRP A 336 -16.01 11.26 -2.06
CA TRP A 336 -17.15 10.38 -2.26
C TRP A 336 -17.80 10.05 -0.92
N TYR A 337 -17.06 9.38 -0.04
CA TYR A 337 -17.37 9.24 1.38
C TYR A 337 -16.13 8.75 2.13
N SER A 338 -15.87 9.31 3.30
CA SER A 338 -14.72 8.93 4.11
C SER A 338 -14.86 7.52 4.71
N ILE A 339 -13.80 6.73 4.59
CA ILE A 339 -13.65 5.44 5.26
C ILE A 339 -12.30 5.38 5.96
N ALA A 340 -12.20 4.59 7.03
CA ALA A 340 -10.96 4.29 7.72
C ALA A 340 -10.64 2.80 7.61
N GLY A 341 -9.34 2.48 7.59
CA GLY A 341 -8.85 1.10 7.52
C GLY A 341 -9.03 0.43 6.16
N GLY A 342 -9.13 1.24 5.10
CA GLY A 342 -9.11 0.78 3.72
C GLY A 342 -7.71 0.32 3.29
N ARG A 343 -7.65 -0.68 2.42
CA ARG A 343 -6.36 -1.18 1.90
C ARG A 343 -5.64 -0.14 1.04
N GLN A 344 -6.40 0.65 0.28
CA GLN A 344 -5.86 1.69 -0.58
C GLN A 344 -4.95 2.65 0.20
N ASP A 345 -5.46 3.24 1.28
CA ASP A 345 -4.70 4.17 2.10
C ASP A 345 -3.55 3.47 2.84
N TYR A 346 -3.73 2.20 3.23
CA TYR A 346 -2.66 1.38 3.80
C TYR A 346 -1.46 1.23 2.86
N MET A 347 -1.71 0.84 1.60
CA MET A 347 -0.68 0.67 0.58
C MET A 347 0.03 1.99 0.25
N ASN A 348 -0.74 3.08 0.14
CA ASN A 348 -0.20 4.40 -0.17
C ASN A 348 0.66 4.99 0.96
N TYR A 349 0.18 4.90 2.19
CA TYR A 349 0.85 5.54 3.32
C TYR A 349 1.99 4.69 3.89
N PHE A 350 1.73 3.42 4.21
CA PHE A 350 2.72 2.60 4.93
C PHE A 350 3.75 1.95 4.00
N HIS A 351 3.38 1.69 2.74
CA HIS A 351 4.24 1.00 1.77
C HIS A 351 4.73 1.90 0.62
N GLN A 352 4.30 3.16 0.59
CA GLN A 352 4.60 4.09 -0.51
C GLN A 352 4.23 3.54 -1.90
N CYS A 353 3.32 2.56 -1.94
CA CYS A 353 2.79 1.92 -3.14
C CYS A 353 1.61 2.73 -3.65
N ARG A 354 1.62 3.12 -4.91
CA ARG A 354 0.49 3.85 -5.50
C ARG A 354 -0.64 2.90 -5.82
N GLU A 355 -1.55 2.71 -4.86
CA GLU A 355 -2.78 1.94 -5.02
C GLU A 355 -4.00 2.84 -5.24
N PHE A 356 -4.90 2.43 -6.14
CA PHE A 356 -6.26 2.98 -6.22
C PHE A 356 -7.31 1.86 -6.19
N THR A 357 -8.53 2.24 -5.85
CA THR A 357 -9.69 1.34 -5.81
C THR A 357 -10.45 1.47 -7.13
N LEU A 358 -10.64 0.37 -7.84
CA LEU A 358 -11.28 0.34 -9.14
C LEU A 358 -12.67 -0.30 -9.05
N GLU A 359 -13.69 0.53 -9.06
CA GLU A 359 -15.10 0.10 -9.12
C GLU A 359 -15.48 -0.16 -10.58
N ILE A 360 -15.71 -1.43 -10.93
CA ILE A 360 -15.76 -1.86 -12.34
C ILE A 360 -17.15 -2.23 -12.85
N SER A 361 -18.18 -2.17 -12.00
CA SER A 361 -19.55 -2.50 -12.38
C SER A 361 -20.56 -2.00 -11.36
N ASP A 362 -21.65 -1.40 -11.83
CA ASP A 362 -22.81 -1.02 -10.99
C ASP A 362 -23.51 -2.24 -10.35
N VAL A 363 -23.32 -3.44 -10.92
CA VAL A 363 -23.94 -4.68 -10.43
C VAL A 363 -22.85 -5.63 -9.96
N LYS A 364 -22.83 -5.91 -8.65
CA LYS A 364 -21.77 -6.70 -8.00
C LYS A 364 -21.61 -8.13 -8.54
N LEU A 365 -22.73 -8.78 -8.89
CA LEU A 365 -22.77 -10.10 -9.51
C LEU A 365 -23.47 -10.02 -10.87
N ILE A 366 -22.73 -9.75 -11.94
CA ILE A 366 -23.34 -9.64 -13.28
C ILE A 366 -23.71 -11.02 -13.86
N PRO A 367 -24.70 -11.10 -14.79
CA PRO A 367 -24.90 -12.28 -15.60
C PRO A 367 -23.62 -12.67 -16.34
N ALA A 368 -23.26 -13.95 -16.31
CA ALA A 368 -21.99 -14.41 -16.87
C ALA A 368 -21.80 -14.07 -18.36
N SER A 369 -22.91 -13.99 -19.12
CA SER A 369 -22.89 -13.55 -20.53
C SER A 369 -22.40 -12.12 -20.77
N GLN A 370 -22.32 -11.29 -19.72
CA GLN A 370 -21.82 -9.91 -19.80
C GLN A 370 -20.32 -9.79 -19.50
N LEU A 371 -19.69 -10.82 -18.94
CA LEU A 371 -18.26 -10.82 -18.60
C LEU A 371 -17.36 -10.59 -19.83
N PRO A 372 -17.62 -11.21 -21.02
CA PRO A 372 -16.81 -10.94 -22.19
C PRO A 372 -16.82 -9.47 -22.62
N ALA A 373 -17.97 -8.81 -22.49
CA ALA A 373 -18.10 -7.40 -22.83
C ALA A 373 -17.38 -6.50 -21.81
N HIS A 374 -17.52 -6.77 -20.51
CA HIS A 374 -16.78 -6.02 -19.48
C HIS A 374 -15.26 -6.15 -19.64
N TRP A 375 -14.77 -7.32 -20.06
CA TRP A 375 -13.37 -7.45 -20.47
C TRP A 375 -13.01 -6.50 -21.62
N ASP A 376 -13.78 -6.53 -22.71
CA ASP A 376 -13.53 -5.71 -23.90
C ASP A 376 -13.52 -4.21 -23.60
N TYR A 377 -14.26 -3.78 -22.58
CA TYR A 377 -14.30 -2.40 -22.10
C TYR A 377 -13.02 -2.01 -21.37
N ASN A 378 -12.47 -2.90 -20.53
CA ASN A 378 -11.46 -2.55 -19.52
C ASN A 378 -10.04 -2.98 -19.84
N TYR A 379 -9.81 -4.05 -20.63
CA TYR A 379 -8.46 -4.66 -20.69
C TYR A 379 -7.37 -3.69 -21.16
N ARG A 380 -7.72 -2.72 -22.03
CA ARG A 380 -6.79 -1.68 -22.49
C ARG A 380 -6.41 -0.74 -21.36
N SER A 381 -7.35 -0.43 -20.48
CA SER A 381 -7.14 0.41 -19.30
C SER A 381 -6.35 -0.32 -18.22
N PHE A 382 -6.53 -1.65 -18.06
CA PHE A 382 -5.65 -2.46 -17.20
C PHE A 382 -4.18 -2.36 -17.66
N LEU A 383 -3.93 -2.49 -18.96
CA LEU A 383 -2.60 -2.32 -19.53
C LEU A 383 -2.06 -0.89 -19.33
N ASN A 384 -2.87 0.13 -19.63
CA ASN A 384 -2.45 1.53 -19.48
C ASN A 384 -2.06 1.84 -18.03
N TYR A 385 -2.86 1.38 -17.06
CA TYR A 385 -2.60 1.60 -15.65
C TYR A 385 -1.32 0.88 -15.18
N MET A 386 -1.12 -0.38 -15.59
CA MET A 386 0.10 -1.11 -15.27
C MET A 386 1.35 -0.46 -15.88
N GLU A 387 1.26 0.04 -17.12
CA GLU A 387 2.36 0.76 -17.79
C GLU A 387 2.82 2.01 -17.02
N GLN A 388 1.96 2.61 -16.18
CA GLN A 388 2.37 3.75 -15.35
C GLN A 388 3.52 3.43 -14.39
N CYS A 389 3.72 2.16 -14.01
CA CYS A 389 4.88 1.72 -13.22
C CYS A 389 6.22 1.98 -13.91
N LEU A 390 6.22 2.09 -15.24
CA LEU A 390 7.43 2.25 -16.05
C LEU A 390 7.80 3.72 -16.26
N PHE A 391 6.94 4.66 -15.87
CA PHE A 391 7.10 6.09 -16.14
C PHE A 391 7.53 6.88 -14.89
N GLY A 392 7.75 8.19 -15.07
CA GLY A 392 8.24 9.05 -14.00
C GLY A 392 9.77 8.98 -13.89
N VAL A 393 10.32 9.20 -12.69
CA VAL A 393 11.76 9.15 -12.47
C VAL A 393 12.15 7.78 -11.94
N ARG A 394 13.08 7.10 -12.61
CA ARG A 394 13.59 5.80 -12.19
C ARG A 394 15.09 5.69 -12.41
N GLY A 395 15.74 4.75 -11.75
CA GLY A 395 17.18 4.53 -11.90
C GLY A 395 17.74 3.70 -10.77
N LYS A 396 19.07 3.65 -10.66
CA LYS A 396 19.79 2.93 -9.60
C LYS A 396 20.51 3.87 -8.67
N ILE A 397 20.52 3.53 -7.38
CA ILE A 397 21.33 4.21 -6.36
C ILE A 397 22.41 3.25 -5.87
N THR A 398 23.67 3.64 -6.03
CA THR A 398 24.84 2.85 -5.65
C THR A 398 25.81 3.63 -4.77
N ASP A 399 26.66 2.91 -4.05
CA ASP A 399 27.80 3.48 -3.34
C ASP A 399 28.91 3.82 -4.35
N SER A 400 29.34 5.09 -4.37
CA SER A 400 30.26 5.60 -5.39
C SER A 400 31.65 4.95 -5.38
N ALA A 401 32.04 4.29 -4.28
CA ALA A 401 33.38 3.71 -4.14
C ALA A 401 33.39 2.21 -4.49
N THR A 402 32.33 1.49 -4.13
CA THR A 402 32.22 0.04 -4.32
C THR A 402 31.41 -0.33 -5.57
N GLY A 403 30.49 0.53 -6.01
CA GLY A 403 29.48 0.21 -7.00
C GLY A 403 28.33 -0.64 -6.45
N ASP A 404 28.32 -0.94 -5.15
CA ASP A 404 27.29 -1.76 -4.53
C ASP A 404 25.97 -1.00 -4.49
N ALA A 405 24.87 -1.69 -4.78
CA ALA A 405 23.52 -1.16 -4.62
C ALA A 405 23.24 -0.75 -3.17
N ILE A 406 22.54 0.36 -2.99
CA ILE A 406 22.16 0.85 -1.67
C ILE A 406 20.68 1.22 -1.62
N VAL A 407 20.02 0.84 -0.52
CA VAL A 407 18.70 1.38 -0.12
C VAL A 407 18.88 2.82 0.35
N ALA A 408 18.31 3.79 -0.35
CA ALA A 408 18.40 5.22 -0.11
C ALA A 408 17.06 5.91 -0.42
N GLU A 409 16.77 6.98 0.30
CA GLU A 409 15.57 7.80 0.13
C GLU A 409 15.66 8.63 -1.16
N VAL A 410 14.55 8.72 -1.89
CA VAL A 410 14.32 9.60 -3.04
C VAL A 410 13.20 10.56 -2.66
N PHE A 411 13.54 11.83 -2.45
CA PHE A 411 12.66 12.84 -1.88
C PHE A 411 12.53 14.05 -2.82
N VAL A 412 11.33 14.34 -3.31
CA VAL A 412 11.05 15.49 -4.16
C VAL A 412 10.83 16.76 -3.33
N LEU A 413 11.77 17.70 -3.40
CA LEU A 413 11.75 18.91 -2.57
C LEU A 413 10.52 19.78 -2.87
N ASN A 414 9.86 20.25 -1.80
CA ASN A 414 8.63 21.05 -1.84
C ASN A 414 7.41 20.34 -2.46
N HIS A 415 7.45 19.01 -2.58
CA HIS A 415 6.36 18.19 -3.10
C HIS A 415 5.89 17.15 -2.08
N GLU A 416 6.82 16.41 -1.47
CA GLU A 416 6.45 15.29 -0.59
C GLU A 416 5.68 15.74 0.66
N SER A 417 4.57 15.03 0.94
CA SER A 417 3.83 15.01 2.20
C SER A 417 3.31 13.60 2.48
N ASP A 418 2.90 13.30 3.72
CA ASP A 418 2.09 12.13 4.04
C ASP A 418 2.63 10.80 3.47
N SER A 419 3.94 10.58 3.63
CA SER A 419 4.66 9.39 3.17
C SER A 419 4.72 9.19 1.64
N SER A 420 4.73 10.25 0.84
CA SER A 420 4.81 10.16 -0.63
C SER A 420 6.21 9.94 -1.22
N TRP A 421 7.30 10.07 -0.44
CA TRP A 421 8.65 9.76 -0.93
C TRP A 421 8.82 8.26 -1.18
N VAL A 422 9.90 7.85 -1.86
CA VAL A 422 10.19 6.42 -2.11
C VAL A 422 11.62 6.07 -1.72
N TYR A 423 11.94 4.77 -1.74
CA TYR A 423 13.29 4.26 -1.52
C TYR A 423 13.75 3.43 -2.71
N SER A 424 15.07 3.36 -2.91
CA SER A 424 15.65 2.31 -3.74
C SER A 424 15.60 0.95 -3.05
N SER A 425 15.42 -0.12 -3.81
CA SER A 425 15.33 -1.49 -3.34
C SER A 425 16.56 -2.33 -3.73
N LEU A 426 16.87 -3.34 -2.91
CA LEU A 426 17.87 -4.36 -3.24
C LEU A 426 17.22 -5.46 -4.10
N PRO A 427 18.01 -6.23 -4.86
CA PRO A 427 19.48 -6.24 -4.93
C PRO A 427 20.08 -5.19 -5.89
N GLY A 428 19.27 -4.60 -6.78
CA GLY A 428 19.78 -3.75 -7.87
C GLY A 428 19.95 -2.26 -7.52
N GLY A 429 19.45 -1.81 -6.37
CA GLY A 429 19.44 -0.40 -6.00
C GLY A 429 18.40 0.41 -6.77
N ASN A 430 17.41 -0.25 -7.39
CA ASN A 430 16.45 0.40 -8.28
C ASN A 430 15.43 1.19 -7.48
N TYR A 431 15.01 2.33 -8.00
CA TYR A 431 13.89 3.09 -7.45
C TYR A 431 12.94 3.52 -8.57
N HIS A 432 11.68 3.75 -8.20
CA HIS A 432 10.63 4.21 -9.10
C HIS A 432 9.82 5.30 -8.39
N ARG A 433 9.89 6.55 -8.89
CA ARG A 433 9.13 7.69 -8.36
C ARG A 433 8.19 8.21 -9.45
N LEU A 434 6.93 7.85 -9.32
CA LEU A 434 5.86 8.22 -10.26
C LEU A 434 5.48 9.68 -10.04
N LEU A 435 5.52 10.50 -11.09
CA LEU A 435 5.29 11.94 -11.01
C LEU A 435 4.53 12.41 -12.24
N PHE A 436 3.71 13.45 -12.07
CA PHE A 436 3.07 14.15 -13.17
C PHE A 436 4.10 14.96 -13.97
N GLU A 437 3.80 15.35 -15.20
CA GLU A 437 4.76 16.14 -15.99
C GLU A 437 5.09 17.48 -15.33
N SER A 438 6.39 17.72 -15.08
CA SER A 438 6.88 18.97 -14.48
C SER A 438 8.40 19.05 -14.44
N PHE A 439 8.90 20.07 -13.75
CA PHE A 439 10.30 20.21 -13.36
C PHE A 439 10.41 20.02 -11.85
N TYR A 440 11.26 19.08 -11.43
CA TYR A 440 11.42 18.71 -10.03
C TYR A 440 12.85 18.93 -9.54
N SER A 441 12.98 19.22 -8.25
CA SER A 441 14.25 19.15 -7.52
C SER A 441 14.22 17.91 -6.63
N ILE A 442 15.11 16.95 -6.89
CA ILE A 442 15.05 15.62 -6.25
C ILE A 442 16.31 15.41 -5.42
N ARG A 443 16.11 15.10 -4.14
CA ARG A 443 17.18 14.76 -3.19
C ARG A 443 17.27 13.25 -3.03
N TYR A 444 18.48 12.73 -3.12
CA TYR A 444 18.85 11.35 -2.84
C TYR A 444 19.67 11.30 -1.55
N SER A 445 19.22 10.54 -0.55
CA SER A 445 19.85 10.55 0.77
C SER A 445 19.84 9.20 1.48
N LYS A 446 20.91 8.93 2.21
CA LYS A 446 21.05 7.75 3.08
C LYS A 446 21.89 8.12 4.30
N GLU A 447 21.53 7.62 5.47
CA GLU A 447 22.35 7.80 6.68
C GLU A 447 23.77 7.25 6.44
N GLY A 448 24.78 8.05 6.80
CA GLY A 448 26.19 7.71 6.56
C GLY A 448 26.69 8.01 5.13
N TYR A 449 25.89 8.68 4.29
CA TYR A 449 26.26 9.15 2.95
C TYR A 449 26.03 10.67 2.82
N TYR A 450 26.82 11.33 1.98
CA TYR A 450 26.53 12.71 1.57
C TYR A 450 25.31 12.70 0.65
N SER A 451 24.27 13.46 1.00
CA SER A 451 23.09 13.61 0.15
C SER A 451 23.43 14.37 -1.14
N GLN A 452 22.75 14.02 -2.23
CA GLN A 452 22.86 14.72 -3.50
C GLN A 452 21.49 15.26 -3.90
N THR A 453 21.46 16.47 -4.47
CA THR A 453 20.23 17.08 -4.99
C THR A 453 20.44 17.44 -6.45
N PHE A 454 19.48 17.05 -7.29
CA PHE A 454 19.45 17.38 -8.71
C PHE A 454 18.26 18.31 -8.97
N ASP A 455 18.55 19.51 -9.43
CA ASP A 455 17.54 20.52 -9.77
C ASP A 455 17.16 20.44 -11.25
N ASN A 456 15.91 20.80 -11.57
CA ASN A 456 15.35 20.82 -12.92
C ASN A 456 15.35 19.43 -13.61
N VAL A 457 15.08 18.37 -12.84
CA VAL A 457 14.75 17.05 -13.40
C VAL A 457 13.42 17.17 -14.14
N ILE A 458 13.45 16.94 -15.45
CA ILE A 458 12.27 17.05 -16.31
C ILE A 458 11.55 15.71 -16.33
N VAL A 459 10.25 15.73 -16.06
CA VAL A 459 9.38 14.55 -16.15
C VAL A 459 8.33 14.83 -17.21
N HIS A 460 8.09 13.84 -18.07
CA HIS A 460 7.04 13.85 -19.09
C HIS A 460 6.07 12.69 -18.86
N GLU A 461 4.81 12.90 -19.22
CA GLU A 461 3.80 11.85 -19.24
C GLU A 461 4.22 10.70 -20.16
N ARG A 462 4.00 9.46 -19.73
CA ARG A 462 4.31 8.24 -20.49
C ARG A 462 5.78 8.11 -20.92
N GLU A 463 6.69 8.77 -20.22
CA GLU A 463 8.14 8.64 -20.40
C GLU A 463 8.84 8.30 -19.08
N ALA A 464 9.95 7.57 -19.19
CA ALA A 464 10.85 7.29 -18.08
C ALA A 464 12.03 8.28 -18.12
N THR A 465 12.14 9.11 -17.08
CA THR A 465 13.34 9.91 -16.83
C THR A 465 14.33 9.06 -16.04
N VAL A 466 15.31 8.48 -16.75
CA VAL A 466 16.35 7.65 -16.13
C VAL A 466 17.40 8.51 -15.44
N GLN A 467 17.60 8.29 -14.15
CA GLN A 467 18.57 9.01 -13.32
C GLN A 467 19.29 8.05 -12.37
N ASP A 468 20.45 7.54 -12.79
CA ASP A 468 21.32 6.81 -11.87
C ASP A 468 22.07 7.78 -10.95
N VAL A 469 22.29 7.36 -9.70
CA VAL A 469 22.89 8.18 -8.64
C VAL A 469 23.93 7.37 -7.87
N GLU A 470 25.13 7.94 -7.72
CA GLU A 470 26.20 7.38 -6.90
C GLU A 470 26.37 8.23 -5.64
N LEU A 471 26.02 7.69 -4.47
CA LEU A 471 26.19 8.38 -3.20
C LEU A 471 27.58 8.10 -2.61
N VAL A 472 28.22 9.16 -2.15
CA VAL A 472 29.53 9.09 -1.50
C VAL A 472 29.34 8.78 -0.02
N LYS A 473 29.85 7.63 0.43
CA LYS A 473 29.87 7.29 1.84
C LYS A 473 30.67 8.34 2.62
N ILE A 474 30.13 8.80 3.74
CA ILE A 474 30.84 9.65 4.69
C ILE A 474 31.92 8.77 5.32
N MET A 475 33.08 8.70 4.66
CA MET A 475 34.29 8.29 5.32
C MET A 475 34.59 9.37 6.34
N PHE A 476 34.71 9.02 7.63
CA PHE A 476 35.10 9.95 8.68
C PHE A 476 36.44 10.63 8.30
N ASN A 477 36.35 11.73 7.57
CA ASN A 477 37.49 12.51 7.14
C ASN A 477 37.86 13.44 8.28
N ILE A 478 39.15 13.43 8.58
CA ILE A 478 39.81 14.03 9.73
C ILE A 478 39.77 15.58 9.71
N ASP A 479 39.04 16.21 8.78
CA ASP A 479 39.17 17.63 8.45
C ASP A 479 37.85 18.42 8.31
N GLU A 480 36.69 17.95 8.79
CA GLU A 480 35.57 18.88 9.04
C GLU A 480 35.54 19.36 10.50
N PRO A 481 35.65 20.67 10.75
CA PRO A 481 35.43 21.22 12.07
C PRO A 481 33.93 21.09 12.35
N LEU A 482 33.54 20.13 13.18
CA LEU A 482 32.35 20.29 14.00
C LEU A 482 32.54 21.60 14.77
N ALA A 483 31.96 22.68 14.24
CA ALA A 483 31.90 23.94 14.92
C ALA A 483 31.36 23.66 16.32
N GLU A 484 32.18 23.97 17.33
CA GLU A 484 31.92 23.98 18.77
C GLU A 484 32.15 22.72 19.64
N THR A 485 33.30 22.01 19.59
CA THR A 485 33.54 20.94 20.60
C THR A 485 34.80 21.00 21.48
N PHE A 486 36.02 21.34 21.04
CA PHE A 486 37.13 21.70 21.96
C PHE A 486 38.31 22.30 21.21
N SER A 487 39.31 22.81 21.92
CA SER A 487 40.55 23.36 21.36
C SER A 487 41.78 22.68 21.95
N ILE A 488 42.81 22.47 21.13
CA ILE A 488 44.11 21.93 21.51
C ILE A 488 45.16 23.02 21.31
N TYR A 489 45.95 23.31 22.34
CA TYR A 489 47.03 24.29 22.25
C TYR A 489 48.27 23.86 23.06
N PRO A 490 49.49 23.96 22.50
CA PRO A 490 49.78 24.25 21.10
C PRO A 490 49.48 23.03 20.21
N ASN A 491 49.08 23.28 18.96
CA ASN A 491 48.95 22.26 17.93
C ASN A 491 49.25 22.90 16.56
N PRO A 492 50.43 22.65 15.95
CA PRO A 492 51.43 21.65 16.33
C PRO A 492 52.12 21.88 17.68
N VAL A 493 52.48 20.81 18.39
CA VAL A 493 53.19 20.85 19.69
C VAL A 493 54.67 20.54 19.50
N SER A 494 55.53 21.46 19.96
CA SER A 494 56.97 21.22 20.09
C SER A 494 57.39 20.87 21.52
N GLY A 495 56.55 21.21 22.52
CA GLY A 495 56.80 20.94 23.93
C GLY A 495 56.37 19.55 24.41
N ASN A 496 56.40 19.36 25.73
CA ASN A 496 56.01 18.09 26.38
C ASN A 496 54.52 18.02 26.71
N TYR A 497 53.78 19.12 26.64
CA TYR A 497 52.38 19.18 27.05
C TYR A 497 51.52 19.89 26.02
N ILE A 498 50.29 19.39 25.87
CA ILE A 498 49.19 20.11 25.22
C ILE A 498 48.10 20.42 26.24
N LYS A 499 47.40 21.52 26.02
CA LYS A 499 46.23 21.94 26.77
C LYS A 499 44.99 21.71 25.91
N LEU A 500 44.01 21.01 26.48
CA LEU A 500 42.67 20.87 25.94
C LEU A 500 41.75 21.86 26.65
N LYS A 501 40.87 22.54 25.91
CA LYS A 501 39.84 23.42 26.47
C LYS A 501 38.53 23.23 25.71
N ALA A 502 37.45 22.93 26.44
CA ALA A 502 36.10 22.72 25.92
C ALA A 502 35.09 23.59 26.67
N ASN A 503 33.88 23.75 26.13
CA ASN A 503 32.77 24.41 26.84
C ASN A 503 32.10 23.46 27.84
N GLN A 504 32.21 22.14 27.61
CA GLN A 504 31.67 21.06 28.44
C GLN A 504 32.78 20.39 29.27
N SER A 505 32.36 19.50 30.17
CA SER A 505 33.26 18.71 31.01
C SER A 505 34.02 17.67 30.19
N ILE A 506 35.34 17.60 30.34
CA ILE A 506 36.19 16.59 29.71
C ILE A 506 36.29 15.41 30.67
N GLU A 507 35.82 14.25 30.24
CA GLU A 507 35.81 13.02 31.04
C GLU A 507 37.03 12.16 30.73
N ASP A 508 37.07 11.53 29.56
CA ASP A 508 38.17 10.69 29.12
C ASP A 508 38.95 11.34 27.98
N ILE A 509 40.25 11.08 27.93
CA ILE A 509 41.18 11.53 26.90
C ILE A 509 42.01 10.35 26.44
N THR A 510 42.07 10.17 25.13
CA THR A 510 42.80 9.06 24.50
C THR A 510 43.53 9.55 23.27
N VAL A 511 44.80 9.18 23.09
CA VAL A 511 45.60 9.54 21.91
C VAL A 511 46.00 8.27 21.18
N TYR A 512 45.78 8.22 19.88
CA TYR A 512 46.15 7.12 18.99
C TYR A 512 47.13 7.57 17.92
N SER A 513 48.03 6.66 17.49
CA SER A 513 48.83 6.86 16.27
C SER A 513 47.93 6.74 15.03
N MET A 514 48.44 7.18 13.86
CA MET A 514 47.71 7.00 12.58
C MET A 514 47.46 5.53 12.20
N ASN A 515 48.22 4.60 12.79
CA ASN A 515 48.04 3.17 12.59
C ASN A 515 47.05 2.55 13.60
N GLY A 516 46.42 3.37 14.46
CA GLY A 516 45.43 2.93 15.45
C GLY A 516 46.02 2.43 16.77
N GLU A 517 47.33 2.56 17.00
CA GLU A 517 47.95 2.15 18.28
C GLU A 517 47.62 3.16 19.38
N LEU A 518 47.27 2.66 20.57
CA LEU A 518 47.02 3.51 21.73
C LEU A 518 48.33 4.09 22.28
N CYS A 519 48.50 5.42 22.20
CA CYS A 519 49.69 6.12 22.66
C CYS A 519 49.54 6.76 24.05
N HIS A 520 48.33 7.21 24.40
CA HIS A 520 48.03 7.83 25.70
C HIS A 520 46.58 7.60 26.10
N LYS A 521 46.32 7.42 27.39
CA LYS A 521 44.96 7.40 27.96
C LYS A 521 44.96 8.02 29.35
N SER A 522 44.04 8.93 29.62
CA SER A 522 43.86 9.57 30.93
C SER A 522 42.43 10.04 31.11
N ASN A 523 41.97 10.08 32.36
CA ASN A 523 40.69 10.71 32.72
C ASN A 523 40.95 12.12 33.27
N ALA A 524 40.17 13.10 32.85
CA ALA A 524 40.28 14.52 33.21
C ALA A 524 39.30 14.95 34.32
N GLY A 525 38.53 14.01 34.88
CA GLY A 525 37.71 14.22 36.08
C GLY A 525 36.53 15.18 35.90
N GLY A 526 36.06 15.39 34.67
CA GLY A 526 34.92 16.27 34.38
C GLY A 526 35.28 17.77 34.41
N THR A 527 36.52 18.12 34.05
CA THR A 527 36.96 19.53 34.00
C THR A 527 36.87 20.10 32.57
N ASN A 528 36.58 21.39 32.41
CA ASN A 528 36.51 22.02 31.09
C ASN A 528 37.90 22.33 30.48
N THR A 529 38.97 21.92 31.17
CA THR A 529 40.35 22.11 30.73
C THR A 529 41.21 20.98 31.25
N ALA A 530 41.98 20.36 30.36
CA ALA A 530 42.87 19.26 30.71
C ALA A 530 44.26 19.45 30.10
N PHE A 531 45.28 18.84 30.72
CA PHE A 531 46.63 18.81 30.17
C PHE A 531 47.02 17.37 29.85
N VAL A 532 47.64 17.17 28.69
CA VAL A 532 48.09 15.86 28.23
C VAL A 532 49.60 15.91 28.05
N ASP A 533 50.30 14.98 28.71
CA ASP A 533 51.74 14.77 28.51
C ASP A 533 51.97 14.02 27.20
N VAL A 534 52.62 14.69 26.25
CA VAL A 534 52.96 14.17 24.93
C VAL A 534 54.47 13.96 24.77
N SER A 535 55.24 13.99 25.86
CA SER A 535 56.71 13.83 25.82
C SER A 535 57.18 12.48 25.26
N LYS A 536 56.32 11.45 25.34
CA LYS A 536 56.59 10.10 24.84
C LYS A 536 56.15 9.88 23.38
N LEU A 537 55.48 10.87 22.78
CA LEU A 537 55.07 10.79 21.38
C LEU A 537 56.26 11.16 20.48
N ASN A 538 56.55 10.29 19.51
CA ASN A 538 57.49 10.61 18.43
C ASN A 538 56.93 11.73 17.54
N ALA A 539 57.80 12.42 16.80
CA ALA A 539 57.36 13.37 15.78
C ALA A 539 56.43 12.67 14.77
N GLY A 540 55.25 13.26 14.53
CA GLY A 540 54.21 12.62 13.73
C GLY A 540 52.82 13.20 13.95
N THR A 541 51.86 12.60 13.25
CA THR A 541 50.43 12.92 13.39
C THR A 541 49.75 11.87 14.27
N TYR A 542 48.85 12.32 15.13
CA TYR A 542 48.08 11.52 16.06
C TYR A 542 46.61 11.94 16.03
N ILE A 543 45.72 11.06 16.52
CA ILE A 543 44.31 11.35 16.75
C ILE A 543 44.10 11.44 18.26
N ILE A 544 43.64 12.58 18.75
CA ILE A 544 43.19 12.71 20.13
C ILE A 544 41.66 12.64 20.17
N LYS A 545 41.13 11.69 20.95
CA LYS A 545 39.71 11.49 21.23
C LYS A 545 39.44 11.90 22.67
N ILE A 546 38.37 12.65 22.90
CA ILE A 546 37.91 12.98 24.24
C ILE A 546 36.41 12.68 24.39
N VAL A 547 35.98 12.39 25.61
CA VAL A 547 34.55 12.29 25.96
C VAL A 547 34.14 13.61 26.60
N LEU A 548 33.14 14.26 26.01
CA LEU A 548 32.49 15.48 26.49
C LEU A 548 31.04 15.17 26.82
N ASP A 549 30.67 15.20 28.10
CA ASP A 549 29.28 14.99 28.56
C ASP A 549 28.67 13.70 27.94
N GLY A 550 29.39 12.58 28.09
CA GLY A 550 29.05 11.28 27.51
C GLY A 550 29.18 11.13 25.98
N LYS A 551 29.54 12.18 25.23
CA LYS A 551 29.73 12.13 23.77
C LYS A 551 31.20 12.08 23.37
N LEU A 552 31.55 11.17 22.46
CA LEU A 552 32.91 11.06 21.93
C LEU A 552 33.16 12.10 20.83
N VAL A 553 34.20 12.92 20.99
CA VAL A 553 34.68 13.87 19.98
C VAL A 553 36.18 13.66 19.73
N GLN A 554 36.69 14.05 18.56
CA GLN A 554 38.10 13.83 18.22
C GLN A 554 38.67 14.95 17.34
N GLN A 555 39.99 15.16 17.43
CA GLN A 555 40.71 16.15 16.63
C GLN A 555 42.14 15.66 16.32
N LYS A 556 42.73 16.18 15.25
CA LYS A 556 44.12 15.92 14.85
C LYS A 556 45.11 16.58 15.82
N LEU A 557 46.15 15.86 16.22
CA LEU A 557 47.29 16.36 17.01
C LEU A 557 48.58 16.17 16.21
N ILE A 558 49.37 17.23 16.06
CA ILE A 558 50.65 17.21 15.34
C ILE A 558 51.78 17.41 16.35
N LYS A 559 52.67 16.42 16.49
CA LYS A 559 53.90 16.50 17.28
C LYS A 559 55.07 16.78 16.35
N HIS A 560 55.75 17.91 16.54
CA HIS A 560 57.01 18.21 15.87
C HIS A 560 58.19 17.52 16.54
#